data_AF-A0A1D6JV35-F1
#
_entry.id   AF-A0A1D6JV35-F1
#
_cell.length_a   1.000
_cell.length_b   1.000
_cell.length_c   1.000
_cell.angle_alpha   90.00
_cell.angle_beta   90.00
_cell.angle_gamma   90.00
#
_symmetry.space_group_name_H-M   'P 1'
#
loop_
_entity.id
_entity.type
_entity.pdbx_description
1 polymer ?
#
loop_
_entity_poly.entity_id
_entity_poly.type
_entity_poly.pdbx_seq_one_letter_code
_entity_poly.pdbx_strand_id
1 'polypeptide(L)'
;MCESSMNTQNGDRPFFDFLESSLRHKAEMVALEAARKITEMDVTSRELAPAITLLQLYLSSSKPVLRFAAVRTLNKVARTRPLAVTNCNVDLESLLSDQNRSIATLAITTLLKTGNESSVDRLIKQITLFMSDIADEFKIVVVEAIRSLCLKFPLKYRSMLNFLSNSLREEGGFEYKKAIVDSIVTLVSEIPDAKEIGLLHLCEFIEDCEFTYLSSQVTTIIMLLLITRPVGGKTVLGHCIKKKTFSHRSSKPPNP
;
A
#
# COMPACT_ATOMS: atom_id res chain seq x y z
N MET A 1 17.23 55.09 -9.92
CA MET A 1 16.08 55.41 -10.79
C MET A 1 16.48 55.01 -12.20
N CYS A 2 15.86 54.07 -12.90
CA CYS A 2 14.64 53.31 -12.68
C CYS A 2 14.81 51.91 -13.30
N GLU A 3 14.07 50.97 -12.72
CA GLU A 3 13.79 49.63 -13.23
C GLU A 3 13.22 49.66 -14.65
N SER A 4 13.50 48.60 -15.41
CA SER A 4 12.62 48.11 -16.47
C SER A 4 12.80 46.60 -16.58
N SER A 5 12.09 45.92 -15.69
CA SER A 5 11.40 44.64 -15.84
C SER A 5 11.90 43.68 -16.92
N MET A 6 12.65 42.67 -16.50
CA MET A 6 12.73 41.39 -17.20
C MET A 6 11.36 40.69 -17.11
N ASN A 7 10.46 41.00 -18.04
CA ASN A 7 9.24 40.22 -18.25
C ASN A 7 9.60 39.02 -19.12
N THR A 8 10.06 37.94 -18.49
CA THR A 8 10.22 36.64 -19.16
C THR A 8 8.83 36.19 -19.58
N GLN A 9 8.60 36.16 -20.89
CA GLN A 9 7.36 35.74 -21.52
C GLN A 9 6.87 34.41 -20.92
N ASN A 10 5.74 34.43 -20.22
CA ASN A 10 4.86 33.27 -20.14
C ASN A 10 4.47 32.96 -21.59
N GLY A 11 5.10 31.96 -22.21
CA GLY A 11 4.75 31.57 -23.57
C GLY A 11 3.27 31.22 -23.64
N ASP A 12 2.54 31.84 -24.56
CA ASP A 12 1.10 31.60 -24.76
C ASP A 12 0.84 30.09 -24.90
N ARG A 13 0.19 29.50 -23.90
CA ARG A 13 -0.28 28.11 -23.92
C ARG A 13 -1.80 28.14 -24.04
N PRO A 14 -2.38 28.52 -25.19
CA PRO A 14 -3.83 28.73 -25.34
C PRO A 14 -4.63 27.47 -25.00
N PHE A 15 -4.05 26.29 -25.23
CA PHE A 15 -4.64 25.01 -24.82
C PHE A 15 -4.69 24.84 -23.30
N PHE A 16 -3.65 25.26 -22.58
CA PHE A 16 -3.63 25.22 -21.12
C PHE A 16 -4.64 26.21 -20.54
N ASP A 17 -4.68 27.44 -21.06
CA ASP A 17 -5.62 28.47 -20.61
C ASP A 17 -7.09 28.03 -20.81
N PHE A 18 -7.37 27.38 -21.94
CA PHE A 18 -8.68 26.77 -22.18
C PHE A 18 -9.00 25.68 -21.15
N LEU A 19 -8.06 24.78 -20.84
CA LEU A 19 -8.28 23.73 -19.83
C LEU A 19 -8.46 24.33 -18.43
N GLU A 20 -7.66 25.33 -18.07
CA GLU A 20 -7.76 26.01 -16.78
C GLU A 20 -9.12 26.72 -16.61
N SER A 21 -9.60 27.39 -17.67
CA SER A 21 -10.95 27.98 -17.68
C SER A 21 -12.06 26.91 -17.57
N SER A 22 -11.82 25.74 -18.18
CA SER A 22 -12.77 24.61 -18.17
C SER A 22 -12.91 23.95 -16.80
N LEU A 23 -11.98 24.15 -15.87
CA LEU A 23 -12.12 23.66 -14.48
C LEU A 23 -13.32 24.27 -13.74
N ARG A 24 -13.80 25.44 -14.17
CA ARG A 24 -14.97 26.13 -13.58
C ARG A 24 -16.25 25.92 -14.39
N HIS A 25 -16.24 24.98 -15.33
CA HIS A 25 -17.37 24.75 -16.20
C HIS A 25 -18.59 24.21 -15.43
N LYS A 26 -19.80 24.62 -15.83
CA LYS A 26 -21.06 24.21 -15.16
C LYS A 26 -21.30 22.70 -15.18
N ALA A 27 -20.89 22.05 -16.26
CA ALA A 27 -20.97 20.60 -16.38
C ALA A 27 -19.76 19.93 -15.71
N GLU A 28 -20.02 19.19 -14.63
CA GLU A 28 -19.00 18.53 -13.80
C GLU A 28 -18.10 17.59 -14.60
N MET A 29 -18.64 16.89 -15.60
CA MET A 29 -17.85 15.99 -16.45
C MET A 29 -16.81 16.72 -17.30
N VAL A 30 -17.12 17.95 -17.75
CA VAL A 30 -16.18 18.78 -18.50
C VAL A 30 -15.04 19.24 -17.58
N ALA A 31 -15.39 19.71 -16.38
CA ALA A 31 -14.40 20.13 -15.39
C ALA A 31 -13.50 18.97 -14.93
N LEU A 32 -14.08 17.78 -14.74
CA LEU A 32 -13.34 16.57 -14.41
C LEU A 32 -12.35 16.16 -15.50
N GLU A 33 -12.78 16.18 -16.78
CA GLU A 33 -11.91 15.80 -17.89
C GLU A 33 -10.82 16.85 -18.13
N ALA A 34 -11.13 18.14 -17.94
CA ALA A 34 -10.13 19.20 -17.95
C ALA A 34 -9.06 18.98 -16.84
N ALA A 35 -9.49 18.68 -15.61
CA ALA A 35 -8.58 18.36 -14.52
C ALA A 35 -7.72 17.12 -14.83
N ARG A 36 -8.33 16.04 -15.33
CA ARG A 36 -7.60 14.85 -15.77
C ARG A 36 -6.52 15.23 -16.78
N LYS A 37 -6.85 16.02 -17.80
CA LYS A 37 -5.89 16.37 -18.83
C LYS A 37 -4.73 17.22 -18.31
N ILE A 38 -5.02 18.20 -17.44
CA ILE A 38 -3.98 18.98 -16.77
C ILE A 38 -3.03 18.07 -15.96
N THR A 39 -3.55 17.05 -15.28
CA THR A 39 -2.70 16.13 -14.50
C THR A 39 -1.79 15.24 -15.35
N GLU A 40 -2.09 15.06 -16.63
CA GLU A 40 -1.27 14.26 -17.58
C GLU A 40 -0.21 15.08 -18.31
N MET A 41 -0.34 16.41 -18.30
CA MET A 41 0.58 17.32 -18.97
C MET A 41 1.83 17.60 -18.11
N ASP A 42 2.88 18.07 -18.77
CA ASP A 42 4.07 18.59 -18.09
C ASP A 42 3.80 20.03 -17.65
N VAL A 43 3.31 20.15 -16.42
CA VAL A 43 2.87 21.39 -15.79
C VAL A 43 3.60 21.58 -14.46
N THR A 44 3.81 22.83 -14.10
CA THR A 44 4.40 23.20 -12.81
C THR A 44 3.46 22.86 -11.66
N SER A 45 3.99 22.76 -10.44
CA SER A 45 3.17 22.53 -9.24
C SER A 45 2.09 23.61 -9.04
N ARG A 46 2.34 24.85 -9.48
CA ARG A 46 1.40 25.97 -9.40
C ARG A 46 0.23 25.79 -10.37
N GLU A 47 0.51 25.37 -11.60
CA GLU A 47 -0.48 25.08 -12.64
C GLU A 47 -1.29 23.80 -12.33
N LEU A 48 -0.71 22.85 -11.60
CA LEU A 48 -1.37 21.62 -11.17
C LEU A 48 -2.37 21.86 -10.03
N ALA A 49 -2.09 22.82 -9.14
CA ALA A 49 -2.86 23.02 -7.91
C ALA A 49 -4.37 23.22 -8.12
N PRO A 50 -4.86 24.02 -9.10
CA PRO A 50 -6.29 24.17 -9.35
C PRO A 50 -6.99 22.86 -9.71
N ALA A 51 -6.35 22.01 -10.51
CA ALA A 51 -6.88 20.70 -10.88
C ALA A 51 -6.97 19.77 -9.67
N ILE A 52 -5.95 19.78 -8.79
CA ILE A 52 -5.98 18.98 -7.55
C ILE A 52 -7.09 19.45 -6.61
N THR A 53 -7.27 20.76 -6.44
CA THR A 53 -8.34 21.32 -5.61
C THR A 53 -9.73 20.92 -6.11
N LEU A 54 -9.95 20.92 -7.43
CA LEU A 54 -11.21 20.44 -8.01
C LEU A 54 -11.41 18.94 -7.75
N LEU A 55 -10.37 18.13 -7.96
CA LEU A 55 -10.44 16.69 -7.69
C LEU A 55 -10.71 16.41 -6.21
N GLN A 56 -10.10 17.17 -5.30
CA GLN A 56 -10.35 17.09 -3.86
C GLN A 56 -11.82 17.37 -3.54
N LEU A 57 -12.41 18.43 -4.12
CA LEU A 57 -13.83 18.74 -3.95
C LEU A 57 -14.72 17.57 -4.39
N TYR A 58 -14.37 16.89 -5.48
CA TYR A 58 -15.13 15.75 -5.99
C TYR A 58 -15.02 14.48 -5.15
N LEU A 59 -14.05 14.36 -4.25
CA LEU A 59 -13.99 13.26 -3.28
C LEU A 59 -15.22 13.26 -2.35
N SER A 60 -15.71 14.45 -2.00
CA SER A 60 -16.86 14.63 -1.10
C SER A 60 -18.21 14.73 -1.85
N SER A 61 -18.24 14.43 -3.15
CA SER A 61 -19.47 14.50 -3.95
C SER A 61 -20.47 13.42 -3.54
N SER A 62 -21.77 13.74 -3.60
CA SER A 62 -22.83 12.74 -3.43
C SER A 62 -22.91 11.74 -4.60
N LYS A 63 -22.30 12.07 -5.75
CA LYS A 63 -22.33 11.25 -6.97
C LYS A 63 -21.16 10.26 -7.00
N PRO A 64 -21.38 8.93 -6.93
CA PRO A 64 -20.30 7.93 -6.90
C PRO A 64 -19.38 7.99 -8.12
N VAL A 65 -19.91 8.35 -9.29
CA VAL A 65 -19.14 8.47 -10.54
C VAL A 65 -18.05 9.54 -10.42
N LEU A 66 -18.36 10.69 -9.81
CA LEU A 66 -17.39 11.76 -9.62
C LEU A 66 -16.33 11.38 -8.60
N ARG A 67 -16.74 10.79 -7.46
CA ARG A 67 -15.81 10.28 -6.45
C ARG A 67 -14.82 9.27 -7.05
N PHE A 68 -15.34 8.28 -7.77
CA PHE A 68 -14.51 7.26 -8.43
C PHE A 68 -13.52 7.88 -9.42
N ALA A 69 -14.00 8.77 -10.30
CA ALA A 69 -13.17 9.41 -11.30
C ALA A 69 -12.10 10.33 -10.68
N ALA A 70 -12.44 11.03 -9.58
CA ALA A 70 -11.51 11.86 -8.83
C ALA A 70 -10.41 11.01 -8.16
N VAL A 71 -10.78 10.00 -7.37
CA VAL A 71 -9.81 9.11 -6.71
C VAL A 71 -8.91 8.42 -7.72
N ARG A 72 -9.46 7.90 -8.83
CA ARG A 72 -8.67 7.25 -9.88
C ARG A 72 -7.63 8.20 -10.48
N THR A 73 -7.99 9.46 -10.68
CA THR A 73 -7.07 10.47 -11.23
C THR A 73 -6.00 10.85 -10.21
N LEU A 74 -6.37 11.08 -8.95
CA LEU A 74 -5.41 11.32 -7.86
C LEU A 74 -4.45 10.13 -7.66
N ASN A 75 -4.93 8.89 -7.77
CA ASN A 75 -4.10 7.69 -7.69
C ASN A 75 -3.03 7.64 -8.79
N LYS A 76 -3.36 8.14 -9.99
CA LYS A 76 -2.42 8.28 -11.12
C LYS A 76 -1.39 9.36 -10.83
N VAL A 77 -1.82 10.53 -10.34
CA VAL A 77 -0.92 11.63 -9.95
C VAL A 77 0.02 11.22 -8.83
N ALA A 78 -0.48 10.48 -7.83
CA ALA A 78 0.32 10.03 -6.70
C ALA A 78 1.50 9.13 -7.09
N ARG A 79 1.50 8.54 -8.31
CA ARG A 79 2.65 7.76 -8.83
C ARG A 79 3.83 8.65 -9.26
N THR A 80 3.57 9.87 -9.72
CA THR A 80 4.60 10.76 -10.26
C THR A 80 4.87 11.96 -9.36
N ARG A 81 3.81 12.53 -8.75
CA ARG A 81 3.84 13.75 -7.94
C ARG A 81 3.11 13.56 -6.60
N PRO A 82 3.56 12.65 -5.71
CA PRO A 82 2.85 12.32 -4.46
C PRO A 82 2.64 13.52 -3.53
N LEU A 83 3.59 14.46 -3.48
CA LEU A 83 3.49 15.68 -2.65
C LEU A 83 2.33 16.60 -3.03
N ALA A 84 1.88 16.57 -4.29
CA ALA A 84 0.74 17.36 -4.72
C ALA A 84 -0.59 16.84 -4.15
N VAL A 85 -0.65 15.56 -3.79
CA VAL A 85 -1.88 14.86 -3.37
C VAL A 85 -2.02 14.76 -1.85
N THR A 86 -0.97 15.08 -1.07
CA THR A 86 -0.99 14.95 0.40
C THR A 86 -2.10 15.76 1.07
N ASN A 87 -2.48 16.89 0.48
CA ASN A 87 -3.56 17.74 1.00
C ASN A 87 -4.93 17.06 0.89
N CYS A 88 -5.08 16.07 0.02
CA CYS A 88 -6.31 15.29 -0.13
C CYS A 88 -6.38 14.09 0.83
N ASN A 89 -5.35 13.82 1.65
CA ASN A 89 -5.30 12.61 2.47
C ASN A 89 -6.48 12.52 3.45
N VAL A 90 -6.93 13.63 4.03
CA VAL A 90 -8.07 13.63 4.96
C VAL A 90 -9.36 13.23 4.23
N ASP A 91 -9.60 13.78 3.04
CA ASP A 91 -10.77 13.44 2.23
C ASP A 91 -10.67 12.00 1.70
N LEU A 92 -9.49 11.55 1.29
CA LEU A 92 -9.25 10.16 0.88
C LEU A 92 -9.51 9.18 2.02
N GLU A 93 -9.13 9.50 3.26
CA GLU A 93 -9.41 8.67 4.44
C GLU A 93 -10.93 8.51 4.68
N SER A 94 -11.73 9.54 4.39
CA SER A 94 -13.18 9.45 4.50
C SER A 94 -13.81 8.46 3.51
N LEU A 95 -13.13 8.17 2.39
CA LEU A 95 -13.61 7.25 1.37
C LEU A 95 -13.34 5.77 1.69
N LEU A 96 -12.64 5.47 2.78
CA LEU A 96 -12.40 4.08 3.20
C LEU A 96 -13.71 3.40 3.64
N SER A 97 -14.68 4.19 4.08
CA SER A 97 -16.04 3.74 4.43
C SER A 97 -17.04 3.90 3.28
N ASP A 98 -16.59 4.22 2.06
CA ASP A 98 -17.49 4.33 0.90
C ASP A 98 -18.13 2.97 0.58
N GLN A 99 -19.43 2.98 0.28
CA GLN A 99 -20.18 1.78 -0.12
C GLN A 99 -19.59 1.12 -1.36
N ASN A 100 -18.98 1.90 -2.25
CA ASN A 100 -18.31 1.38 -3.43
C ASN A 100 -16.88 0.95 -3.08
N ARG A 101 -16.68 -0.37 -2.99
CA ARG A 101 -15.37 -0.98 -2.70
C ARG A 101 -14.28 -0.61 -3.69
N SER A 102 -14.61 -0.31 -4.94
CA SER A 102 -13.62 0.15 -5.92
C SER A 102 -13.09 1.55 -5.58
N ILE A 103 -13.93 2.42 -5.04
CA ILE A 103 -13.53 3.76 -4.57
C ILE A 103 -12.63 3.61 -3.34
N ALA A 104 -13.05 2.84 -2.34
CA ALA A 104 -12.28 2.59 -1.13
C ALA A 104 -10.90 1.95 -1.43
N THR A 105 -10.86 0.97 -2.33
CA THR A 105 -9.60 0.33 -2.76
C THR A 105 -8.64 1.32 -3.42
N LEU A 106 -9.15 2.18 -4.32
CA LEU A 106 -8.32 3.21 -4.94
C LEU A 106 -7.89 4.28 -3.92
N ALA A 107 -8.72 4.61 -2.94
CA ALA A 107 -8.39 5.55 -1.87
C ALA A 107 -7.25 4.99 -0.99
N ILE A 108 -7.35 3.74 -0.55
CA ILE A 108 -6.28 3.02 0.17
C ILE A 108 -4.99 3.04 -0.65
N THR A 109 -5.04 2.64 -1.91
CA THR A 109 -3.86 2.61 -2.80
C THR A 109 -3.24 4.00 -2.98
N THR A 110 -4.05 5.06 -2.91
CA THR A 110 -3.56 6.44 -3.00
C THR A 110 -2.91 6.88 -1.69
N LEU A 111 -3.56 6.63 -0.55
CA LEU A 111 -3.04 6.92 0.79
C LEU A 111 -1.72 6.17 1.07
N LEU A 112 -1.56 4.95 0.59
CA LEU A 112 -0.29 4.22 0.74
C LEU A 112 0.87 4.89 -0.01
N LYS A 113 0.58 5.64 -1.10
CA LYS A 113 1.61 6.41 -1.84
C LYS A 113 1.91 7.75 -1.19
N THR A 114 0.88 8.42 -0.67
CA THR A 114 0.93 9.78 -0.12
C THR A 114 1.05 9.81 1.41
N GLY A 115 1.10 8.64 2.05
CA GLY A 115 1.14 8.49 3.50
C GLY A 115 2.40 9.10 4.11
N ASN A 116 2.22 9.67 5.29
CA ASN A 116 3.29 10.19 6.15
C ASN A 116 3.43 9.31 7.40
N GLU A 117 4.60 9.34 8.03
CA GLU A 117 4.90 8.45 9.17
C GLU A 117 3.90 8.55 10.33
N SER A 118 3.32 9.72 10.56
CA SER A 118 2.34 9.96 11.63
C SER A 118 0.96 9.35 11.36
N SER A 119 0.53 9.23 10.10
CA SER A 119 -0.78 8.65 9.74
C SER A 119 -0.74 7.14 9.51
N VAL A 120 0.45 6.55 9.32
CA VAL A 120 0.64 5.13 9.00
C VAL A 120 -0.14 4.21 9.94
N ASP A 121 -0.02 4.37 11.25
CA ASP A 121 -0.65 3.48 12.22
C ASP A 121 -2.19 3.55 12.18
N ARG A 122 -2.74 4.74 11.91
CA ARG A 122 -4.18 4.92 11.72
C ARG A 122 -4.64 4.26 10.42
N LEU A 123 -3.88 4.44 9.35
CA LEU A 123 -4.17 3.89 8.04
C LEU A 123 -4.18 2.35 8.06
N ILE A 124 -3.18 1.71 8.67
CA ILE A 124 -3.11 0.24 8.79
C ILE A 124 -4.37 -0.29 9.49
N LYS A 125 -4.78 0.32 10.61
CA LYS A 125 -5.97 -0.11 11.35
C LYS A 125 -7.25 -0.07 10.51
N GLN A 126 -7.42 0.99 9.71
CA GLN A 126 -8.57 1.11 8.81
C GLN A 126 -8.51 0.06 7.69
N ILE A 127 -7.32 -0.20 7.15
CA ILE A 127 -7.12 -1.22 6.11
C ILE A 127 -7.45 -2.62 6.66
N THR A 128 -7.07 -2.94 7.90
CA THR A 128 -7.41 -4.24 8.52
C THR A 128 -8.91 -4.50 8.50
N LEU A 129 -9.73 -3.50 8.83
CA LEU A 129 -11.19 -3.62 8.79
C LEU A 129 -11.74 -3.78 7.37
N PHE A 130 -11.04 -3.25 6.36
CA PHE A 130 -11.45 -3.34 4.97
C PHE A 130 -11.09 -4.69 4.31
N MET A 131 -10.04 -5.36 4.80
CA MET A 131 -9.51 -6.59 4.19
C MET A 131 -10.49 -7.76 4.19
N SER A 132 -11.38 -7.87 5.19
CA SER A 132 -12.39 -8.93 5.25
C SER A 132 -13.46 -8.83 4.15
N ASP A 133 -13.63 -7.63 3.57
CA ASP A 133 -14.75 -7.32 2.69
C ASP A 133 -14.40 -7.38 1.20
N ILE A 134 -13.18 -7.79 0.86
CA ILE A 134 -12.65 -7.77 -0.51
C ILE A 134 -12.10 -9.13 -0.94
N ALA A 135 -12.10 -9.36 -2.26
CA ALA A 135 -11.54 -10.57 -2.85
C ALA A 135 -10.01 -10.62 -2.73
N ASP A 136 -9.46 -11.85 -2.74
CA ASP A 136 -8.03 -12.09 -2.56
C ASP A 136 -7.14 -11.36 -3.58
N GLU A 137 -7.60 -11.17 -4.82
CA GLU A 137 -6.88 -10.40 -5.84
C GLU A 137 -6.60 -8.96 -5.37
N PHE A 138 -7.55 -8.32 -4.70
CA PHE A 138 -7.36 -6.98 -4.15
C PHE A 138 -6.53 -6.99 -2.86
N LYS A 139 -6.67 -8.04 -2.04
CA LYS A 139 -5.85 -8.20 -0.83
C LYS A 139 -4.35 -8.28 -1.18
N ILE A 140 -4.00 -8.95 -2.27
CA ILE A 140 -2.62 -9.02 -2.77
C ILE A 140 -2.07 -7.61 -3.04
N VAL A 141 -2.83 -6.77 -3.75
CA VAL A 141 -2.43 -5.38 -4.04
C VAL A 141 -2.20 -4.57 -2.75
N VAL A 142 -3.05 -4.78 -1.74
CA VAL A 142 -2.91 -4.11 -0.43
C VAL A 142 -1.66 -4.57 0.30
N VAL A 143 -1.38 -5.88 0.32
CA VAL A 143 -0.19 -6.46 0.95
C VAL A 143 1.10 -5.92 0.30
N GLU A 144 1.16 -5.87 -1.03
CA GLU A 144 2.31 -5.31 -1.75
C GLU A 144 2.53 -3.84 -1.43
N ALA A 145 1.44 -3.06 -1.33
CA ALA A 145 1.52 -1.65 -1.02
C ALA A 145 1.93 -1.41 0.45
N ILE A 146 1.50 -2.24 1.39
CA ILE A 146 1.95 -2.22 2.80
C ILE A 146 3.43 -2.55 2.90
N ARG A 147 3.92 -3.54 2.15
CA ARG A 147 5.35 -3.83 2.07
C ARG A 147 6.13 -2.62 1.60
N SER A 148 5.72 -1.98 0.49
CA SER A 148 6.36 -0.77 -0.02
C SER A 148 6.34 0.37 0.99
N LEU A 149 5.24 0.53 1.73
CA LEU A 149 5.12 1.55 2.77
C LEU A 149 6.07 1.29 3.95
N CYS A 150 6.22 0.02 4.35
CA CYS A 150 7.15 -0.37 5.40
C CYS A 150 8.61 -0.12 5.01
N LEU A 151 8.99 -0.41 3.75
CA LEU A 151 10.32 -0.08 3.23
C LEU A 151 10.56 1.44 3.18
N LYS A 152 9.51 2.23 2.97
CA LYS A 152 9.57 3.70 3.01
C LYS A 152 9.70 4.25 4.44
N PHE A 153 9.06 3.61 5.42
CA PHE A 153 9.04 4.03 6.83
C PHE A 153 9.48 2.88 7.77
N PRO A 154 10.78 2.51 7.78
CA PRO A 154 11.26 1.31 8.46
C PRO A 154 11.05 1.34 9.97
N LEU A 155 10.96 2.52 10.61
CA LEU A 155 10.69 2.65 12.06
C LEU A 155 9.29 2.12 12.46
N LYS A 156 8.37 2.00 11.49
CA LYS A 156 7.01 1.48 11.70
C LYS A 156 6.89 -0.02 11.42
N TYR A 157 8.00 -0.73 11.22
CA TYR A 157 8.01 -2.16 10.86
C TYR A 157 7.17 -3.05 11.77
N ARG A 158 7.13 -2.78 13.08
CA ARG A 158 6.35 -3.58 14.04
C ARG A 158 4.85 -3.57 13.71
N SER A 159 4.30 -2.39 13.42
CA SER A 159 2.88 -2.21 13.09
C SER A 159 2.53 -2.95 11.79
N MET A 160 3.40 -2.85 10.79
CA MET A 160 3.24 -3.50 9.49
C MET A 160 3.40 -5.02 9.54
N LEU A 161 4.39 -5.53 10.28
CA LEU A 161 4.57 -6.97 10.46
C LEU A 161 3.41 -7.59 11.24
N ASN A 162 2.90 -6.90 12.26
CA ASN A 162 1.72 -7.36 13.00
C ASN A 162 0.50 -7.45 12.07
N PHE A 163 0.29 -6.46 11.20
CA PHE A 163 -0.74 -6.52 10.17
C PHE A 163 -0.57 -7.76 9.28
N LEU A 164 0.62 -7.94 8.70
CA LEU A 164 0.91 -9.06 7.79
C LEU A 164 0.74 -10.42 8.49
N SER A 165 1.20 -10.55 9.73
CA SER A 165 1.04 -11.76 10.53
C SER A 165 -0.43 -12.09 10.81
N ASN A 166 -1.24 -11.09 11.16
CA ASN A 166 -2.66 -11.31 11.40
C ASN A 166 -3.37 -11.74 10.10
N SER A 167 -3.09 -11.06 8.99
CA SER A 167 -3.57 -11.44 7.66
C SER A 167 -3.10 -12.83 7.21
N LEU A 168 -1.92 -13.26 7.67
CA LEU A 168 -1.39 -14.60 7.40
C LEU A 168 -2.14 -15.70 8.16
N ARG A 169 -2.84 -15.38 9.26
CA ARG A 169 -3.66 -16.34 10.03
C ARG A 169 -5.12 -16.45 9.56
N GLU A 170 -5.64 -15.44 8.88
CA GLU A 170 -7.02 -15.46 8.35
C GLU A 170 -7.20 -16.48 7.22
N GLU A 171 -8.42 -16.81 6.81
CA GLU A 171 -8.62 -17.65 5.62
C GLU A 171 -8.23 -16.90 4.33
N GLY A 172 -7.66 -17.62 3.36
CA GLY A 172 -7.34 -17.04 2.06
C GLY A 172 -6.61 -18.00 1.13
N GLY A 173 -6.66 -17.72 -0.17
CA GLY A 173 -6.08 -18.54 -1.22
C GLY A 173 -4.54 -18.51 -1.24
N PHE A 174 -3.98 -19.47 -1.97
CA PHE A 174 -2.55 -19.68 -2.08
C PHE A 174 -1.76 -18.42 -2.51
N GLU A 175 -2.19 -17.75 -3.58
CA GLU A 175 -1.46 -16.55 -4.10
C GLU A 175 -1.46 -15.40 -3.10
N TYR A 176 -2.55 -15.22 -2.34
CA TYR A 176 -2.63 -14.22 -1.28
C TYR A 176 -1.68 -14.54 -0.13
N LYS A 177 -1.67 -15.80 0.34
CA LYS A 177 -0.74 -16.25 1.39
C LYS A 177 0.71 -16.13 0.96
N LYS A 178 1.01 -16.53 -0.27
CA LYS A 178 2.33 -16.38 -0.86
C LYS A 178 2.76 -14.91 -0.92
N ALA A 179 1.90 -13.99 -1.36
CA ALA A 179 2.20 -12.57 -1.38
C ALA A 179 2.52 -11.98 0.01
N ILE A 180 1.84 -12.46 1.07
CA ILE A 180 2.15 -12.07 2.46
C ILE A 180 3.52 -12.60 2.88
N VAL A 181 3.79 -13.88 2.64
CA VAL A 181 5.07 -14.52 2.97
C VAL A 181 6.22 -13.81 2.26
N ASP A 182 6.11 -13.61 0.95
CA ASP A 182 7.11 -12.91 0.14
C ASP A 182 7.34 -11.48 0.67
N SER A 183 6.28 -10.84 1.15
CA SER A 183 6.37 -9.52 1.78
C SER A 183 7.13 -9.55 3.10
N ILE A 184 6.82 -10.47 4.02
CA ILE A 184 7.54 -10.61 5.29
C ILE A 184 9.02 -10.94 5.04
N VAL A 185 9.30 -11.85 4.12
CA VAL A 185 10.68 -12.24 3.74
C VAL A 185 11.46 -11.04 3.20
N THR A 186 10.84 -10.22 2.34
CA THR A 186 11.45 -8.97 1.85
C THR A 186 11.77 -8.03 3.02
N LEU A 187 10.82 -7.80 3.93
CA LEU A 187 11.02 -6.89 5.06
C LEU A 187 12.11 -7.37 6.03
N VAL A 188 12.17 -8.67 6.32
CA VAL A 188 13.23 -9.26 7.16
C VAL A 188 14.61 -9.16 6.50
N SER A 189 14.66 -9.16 5.17
CA SER A 189 15.92 -9.04 4.42
C SER A 189 16.43 -7.60 4.37
N GLU A 190 15.52 -6.62 4.30
CA GLU A 190 15.86 -5.20 4.17
C GLU A 190 15.97 -4.47 5.52
N ILE A 191 15.23 -4.91 6.55
CA ILE A 191 15.16 -4.25 7.87
C ILE A 191 15.74 -5.19 8.94
N PRO A 192 16.95 -4.93 9.47
CA PRO A 192 17.58 -5.80 10.47
C PRO A 192 16.74 -6.01 11.74
N ASP A 193 16.11 -4.94 12.25
CA ASP A 193 15.29 -4.98 13.47
C ASP A 193 13.97 -5.75 13.30
N ALA A 194 13.53 -5.94 12.06
CA ALA A 194 12.35 -6.73 11.71
C ALA A 194 12.61 -8.24 11.78
N LYS A 195 13.89 -8.65 11.79
CA LYS A 195 14.27 -10.03 11.55
C LYS A 195 13.75 -11.01 12.59
N GLU A 196 13.93 -10.71 13.86
CA GLU A 196 13.51 -11.62 14.93
C GLU A 196 11.99 -11.81 14.92
N ILE A 197 11.23 -10.72 14.82
CA ILE A 197 9.76 -10.73 14.82
C ILE A 197 9.23 -11.42 13.55
N GLY A 198 9.76 -11.07 12.38
CA GLY A 198 9.32 -11.64 11.12
C GLY A 198 9.59 -13.15 11.02
N LEU A 199 10.75 -13.62 11.49
CA LEU A 199 11.05 -15.05 11.54
C LEU A 199 10.13 -15.81 12.49
N LEU A 200 9.77 -15.21 13.64
CA LEU A 200 8.83 -15.81 14.58
C LEU A 200 7.46 -16.02 13.92
N HIS A 201 6.92 -15.00 13.27
CA HIS A 201 5.63 -15.09 12.57
C HIS A 201 5.64 -16.12 11.44
N LEU A 202 6.76 -16.24 10.70
CA LEU A 202 6.89 -17.26 9.67
C LEU A 202 6.99 -18.68 10.25
N CYS A 203 7.68 -18.87 11.39
CA CYS A 203 7.72 -20.16 12.09
C CYS A 203 6.32 -20.56 12.59
N GLU A 204 5.56 -19.63 13.18
CA GLU A 204 4.17 -19.87 13.58
C GLU A 204 3.30 -20.27 12.37
N PHE A 205 3.44 -19.57 11.24
CA PHE A 205 2.70 -19.92 10.04
C PHE A 205 3.03 -21.32 9.52
N ILE A 206 4.31 -21.73 9.51
CA ILE A 206 4.71 -23.08 9.06
C ILE A 206 4.01 -24.18 9.87
N GLU A 207 3.75 -23.96 11.16
CA GLU A 207 3.08 -24.91 12.05
C GLU A 207 1.61 -25.12 11.65
N ASP A 208 0.91 -24.05 11.28
CA ASP A 208 -0.54 -24.06 10.99
C ASP A 208 -0.86 -24.04 9.47
N CYS A 209 0.15 -24.03 8.60
CA CYS A 209 -0.05 -23.85 7.15
C CYS A 209 -0.63 -25.11 6.50
N GLU A 210 -1.81 -24.98 5.89
CA GLU A 210 -2.44 -26.01 5.07
C GLU A 210 -1.74 -26.27 3.72
N PHE A 211 -0.97 -25.29 3.22
CA PHE A 211 -0.28 -25.38 1.93
C PHE A 211 1.11 -26.00 2.08
N THR A 212 1.23 -27.31 1.86
CA THR A 212 2.50 -28.06 2.00
C THR A 212 3.64 -27.45 1.20
N TYR A 213 3.37 -27.00 -0.04
CA TYR A 213 4.38 -26.36 -0.89
C TYR A 213 4.88 -25.05 -0.28
N LEU A 214 3.98 -24.16 0.15
CA LEU A 214 4.35 -22.88 0.73
C LEU A 214 5.14 -23.08 2.02
N SER A 215 4.68 -23.98 2.91
CA SER A 215 5.36 -24.32 4.16
C SER A 215 6.79 -24.85 3.93
N SER A 216 6.99 -25.67 2.90
CA SER A 216 8.33 -26.14 2.50
C SER A 216 9.23 -25.00 2.01
N GLN A 217 8.71 -24.09 1.19
CA GLN A 217 9.45 -22.94 0.69
C GLN A 217 9.86 -21.99 1.82
N VAL A 218 8.93 -21.65 2.73
CA VAL A 218 9.23 -20.77 3.86
C VAL A 218 10.31 -21.38 4.74
N THR A 219 10.27 -22.70 4.98
CA THR A 219 11.31 -23.38 5.77
C THR A 219 12.70 -23.21 5.14
N THR A 220 12.81 -23.43 3.82
CA THR A 220 14.08 -23.27 3.10
C THR A 220 14.59 -21.84 3.16
N ILE A 221 13.69 -20.86 3.02
CA ILE A 221 14.03 -19.43 3.10
C ILE A 221 14.52 -19.06 4.50
N ILE A 222 13.82 -19.50 5.55
CA ILE A 222 14.24 -19.26 6.94
C ILE A 222 15.64 -19.84 7.18
N MET A 223 15.90 -21.06 6.72
CA MET A 223 17.20 -21.70 6.87
C MET A 223 18.30 -20.89 6.18
N LEU A 224 18.07 -20.44 4.94
CA LEU A 224 19.02 -19.60 4.20
C LEU A 224 19.28 -18.26 4.90
N LEU A 225 18.22 -17.59 5.37
CA LEU A 225 18.32 -16.30 6.06
C LEU A 225 19.08 -16.39 7.40
N LEU A 226 18.98 -17.52 8.08
CA LEU A 226 19.70 -17.77 9.33
C LEU A 226 21.19 -18.07 9.11
N ILE A 227 21.53 -18.76 8.01
CA ILE A 227 22.92 -19.06 7.63
C ILE A 227 23.64 -17.79 7.16
N THR A 228 22.99 -16.99 6.31
CA THR A 228 23.63 -15.82 5.67
C THR A 228 23.75 -14.60 6.59
N ARG A 229 22.90 -14.50 7.62
CA ARG A 229 22.89 -13.36 8.57
C ARG A 229 22.51 -13.86 9.97
N PRO A 230 23.44 -14.29 10.82
CA PRO A 230 23.09 -14.80 12.14
C PRO A 230 22.38 -13.72 12.98
N VAL A 231 21.21 -14.05 13.52
CA VAL A 231 20.52 -13.20 14.50
C VAL A 231 21.28 -13.33 15.82
N GLY A 232 21.58 -12.23 16.50
CA GLY A 232 22.28 -12.22 17.80
C GLY A 232 21.53 -12.91 18.95
N GLY A 233 20.38 -13.54 18.70
CA GLY A 233 19.57 -14.26 19.68
C GLY A 233 19.61 -15.76 19.48
N LYS A 234 20.14 -16.49 20.48
CA LYS A 234 20.17 -17.97 20.55
C LYS A 234 18.77 -18.64 20.61
N THR A 235 17.70 -17.86 20.65
CA THR A 235 16.32 -18.27 20.95
C THR A 235 15.52 -18.74 19.74
N VAL A 236 15.68 -18.13 18.56
CA VAL A 236 14.82 -18.40 17.39
C VAL A 236 15.18 -19.73 16.71
N LEU A 237 16.48 -20.03 16.58
CA LEU A 237 16.98 -21.27 15.96
C LEU A 237 16.53 -22.52 16.73
N GLY A 238 16.56 -22.44 18.06
CA GLY A 238 16.19 -23.55 18.94
C GLY A 238 14.71 -23.90 18.89
N HIS A 239 13.84 -22.91 18.67
CA HIS A 239 12.39 -23.11 18.57
C HIS A 239 11.98 -23.73 17.22
N CYS A 240 12.54 -23.22 16.12
CA CYS A 240 12.15 -23.65 14.77
C CYS A 240 12.76 -25.03 14.40
N ILE A 241 13.97 -25.37 14.90
CA ILE A 241 14.61 -26.69 14.66
C ILE A 241 14.03 -27.81 15.55
N LYS A 242 13.79 -27.57 16.86
CA LYS A 242 13.26 -28.61 17.75
C LYS A 242 11.83 -29.04 17.41
N LYS A 243 10.99 -28.14 16.90
CA LYS A 243 9.58 -28.43 16.66
C LYS A 243 9.34 -29.28 15.39
N LYS A 244 10.14 -29.09 14.33
CA LYS A 244 9.99 -29.92 13.10
C LYS A 244 10.48 -31.36 13.27
N THR A 245 11.45 -31.60 14.17
CA THR A 245 11.84 -32.97 14.56
C THR A 245 10.75 -33.76 15.29
N PHE A 246 9.70 -33.10 15.82
CA PHE A 246 8.58 -33.76 16.47
C PHE A 246 7.41 -34.09 15.52
N SER A 247 7.16 -33.28 14.49
CA SER A 247 6.09 -33.55 13.51
C SER A 247 6.34 -34.79 12.63
N HIS A 248 7.61 -35.14 12.35
CA HIS A 248 7.96 -36.34 11.59
C HIS A 248 8.05 -37.64 12.42
N ARG A 249 7.80 -37.62 13.73
CA ARG A 249 7.84 -38.83 14.59
C ARG A 249 6.47 -39.41 14.97
N SER A 250 5.36 -38.87 14.47
CA SER A 250 4.01 -39.38 14.77
C SER A 250 3.41 -40.31 13.72
N SER A 251 4.20 -40.91 12.83
CA SER A 251 3.77 -42.09 12.06
C SER A 251 4.13 -43.36 12.85
N LYS A 252 3.19 -43.84 13.69
CA LYS A 252 3.28 -45.19 14.26
C LYS A 252 3.37 -46.21 13.12
N PRO A 253 4.27 -47.20 13.18
CA PRO A 253 4.20 -48.33 12.25
C PRO A 253 2.93 -49.15 12.54
N PRO A 254 2.32 -49.78 11.51
CA PRO A 254 1.23 -50.72 11.75
C PRO A 254 1.77 -51.89 12.58
N ASN A 255 1.09 -52.20 13.68
CA ASN A 255 1.37 -53.36 14.51
C ASN A 255 1.14 -54.65 13.72
N PRO A 256 1.87 -55.74 14.05
CA PRO A 256 1.99 -56.96 13.25
C PRO A 256 0.68 -57.72 13.04
#